data_AF-A0A662IDR8-F1
#
_entry.id   AF-A0A662IDR8-F1
#
_cell.length_a   1.000
_cell.length_b   1.000
_cell.length_c   1.000
_cell.angle_alpha   90.00
_cell.angle_beta   90.00
_cell.angle_gamma   90.00
#
_symmetry.space_group_name_H-M   'P 1'
#
loop_
_entity.id
_entity.type
_entity.pdbx_description
1 polymer ?
#
loop_
_entity_poly.entity_id
_entity_poly.type
_entity_poly.pdbx_seq_one_letter_code
_entity_poly.pdbx_strand_id
1 'polypeptide(L)'
;LVGTLRASDNVFVPTLRGAERLLKLLPHPRLRVVVPQDAAAYVARGRSVFCKHVLEADPEIRPGEEVLVVDEEGRLVAVGRAVVSGVEMVQKAAGRAVKVRRGVLEEK
;
A
#
# COMPACT_ATOMS: atom_id res chain seq x y z
N LEU A 1 -19.04 0.93 1.62
CA LEU A 1 -18.28 2.19 1.75
C LEU A 1 -16.99 2.11 0.94
N VAL A 2 -16.60 3.15 0.21
CA VAL A 2 -15.34 3.19 -0.56
C VAL A 2 -14.15 3.72 0.26
N GLY A 3 -14.39 4.47 1.32
CA GLY A 3 -13.36 4.97 2.20
C GLY A 3 -13.96 5.95 3.21
N THR A 4 -13.12 6.48 4.08
CA THR A 4 -13.48 7.53 5.03
C THR A 4 -12.53 8.70 4.88
N LEU A 5 -12.99 9.91 5.14
CA LEU A 5 -12.10 11.05 5.36
C LEU A 5 -11.73 11.06 6.84
N ARG A 6 -10.44 11.06 7.14
CA ARG A 6 -9.97 11.13 8.52
C ARG A 6 -10.07 12.57 9.01
N ALA A 7 -10.78 12.78 10.12
CA ALA A 7 -11.03 14.11 10.65
C ALA A 7 -9.76 14.89 11.04
N SER A 8 -8.68 14.20 11.42
CA SER A 8 -7.46 14.84 11.91
C SER A 8 -6.63 15.53 10.83
N ASP A 9 -6.64 15.02 9.60
CA ASP A 9 -5.74 15.43 8.52
C ASP A 9 -6.42 15.53 7.15
N ASN A 10 -7.74 15.32 7.09
CA ASN A 10 -8.54 15.28 5.86
C ASN A 10 -8.03 14.29 4.79
N VAL A 11 -7.22 13.30 5.20
CA VAL A 11 -6.72 12.28 4.29
C VAL A 11 -7.83 11.27 3.99
N PHE A 12 -8.02 10.96 2.72
CA PHE A 12 -8.91 9.88 2.30
C PHE A 12 -8.28 8.52 2.59
N VAL A 13 -8.93 7.75 3.46
CA VAL A 13 -8.53 6.40 3.83
C VAL A 13 -9.39 5.40 3.07
N PRO A 14 -8.85 4.74 2.03
CA PRO A 14 -9.63 3.81 1.23
C PRO A 14 -9.96 2.55 2.02
N THR A 15 -11.18 2.02 1.82
CA THR A 15 -11.45 0.61 2.13
C THR A 15 -10.85 -0.27 1.03
N LEU A 16 -10.80 -1.59 1.22
CA LEU A 16 -10.37 -2.52 0.16
C LEU A 16 -11.18 -2.32 -1.14
N ARG A 17 -12.51 -2.16 -1.03
CA ARG A 17 -13.38 -1.87 -2.18
C ARG A 17 -13.07 -0.53 -2.85
N GLY A 18 -12.68 0.49 -2.08
CA GLY A 18 -12.26 1.77 -2.65
C GLY A 18 -10.91 1.69 -3.33
N ALA A 19 -9.96 0.98 -2.74
CA ALA A 19 -8.65 0.71 -3.31
C ALA A 19 -8.76 -0.01 -4.65
N GLU A 20 -9.59 -1.04 -4.77
CA GLU A 20 -9.86 -1.71 -6.05
C GLU A 20 -10.38 -0.75 -7.14
N ARG A 21 -11.23 0.22 -6.76
CA ARG A 21 -11.70 1.24 -7.70
C ARG A 21 -10.58 2.19 -8.09
N LEU A 22 -9.76 2.64 -7.14
CA LEU A 22 -8.62 3.50 -7.40
C LEU A 22 -7.62 2.83 -8.34
N LEU A 23 -7.32 1.53 -8.16
CA LEU A 23 -6.44 0.77 -9.06
C LEU A 23 -6.95 0.73 -10.50
N LYS A 24 -8.27 0.72 -10.71
CA LYS A 24 -8.87 0.73 -12.06
C LYS A 24 -8.86 2.11 -12.71
N LEU A 25 -8.91 3.17 -11.90
CA LEU A 25 -9.00 4.55 -12.37
C LEU A 25 -7.64 5.22 -12.54
N LEU A 26 -6.67 4.89 -11.69
CA LEU A 26 -5.36 5.51 -11.67
C LEU A 26 -4.37 4.70 -12.53
N PRO A 27 -3.62 5.34 -13.45
CA PRO A 27 -2.60 4.65 -14.21
C PRO A 27 -1.49 4.14 -13.30
N HIS A 28 -0.87 3.01 -13.65
CA HIS A 28 0.35 2.55 -12.98
C HIS A 28 1.48 3.59 -13.17
N PRO A 29 2.31 3.89 -12.14
CA PRO A 29 2.37 3.27 -10.81
C PRO A 29 1.54 3.96 -9.72
N ARG A 30 0.71 4.97 -10.03
CA ARG A 30 0.11 5.89 -9.03
C ARG A 30 -0.44 5.21 -7.77
N LEU A 31 0.03 5.67 -6.60
CA LEU A 31 -0.30 5.18 -5.26
C LEU A 31 0.04 3.70 -4.98
N ARG A 32 0.75 3.01 -5.86
CA ARG A 32 1.06 1.58 -5.71
C ARG A 32 2.40 1.35 -5.02
N VAL A 33 2.44 0.28 -4.25
CA VAL A 33 3.66 -0.34 -3.71
C VAL A 33 3.61 -1.82 -4.09
N VAL A 34 4.51 -2.24 -4.97
CA VAL A 34 4.59 -3.60 -5.51
C VAL A 34 5.48 -4.45 -4.59
N VAL A 35 4.96 -5.59 -4.16
CA VAL A 35 5.68 -6.58 -3.34
C VAL A 35 5.74 -7.92 -4.06
N PRO A 36 6.79 -8.74 -3.83
CA PRO A 36 6.89 -10.06 -4.42
C PRO A 36 5.81 -10.98 -3.84
N GLN A 37 5.48 -12.04 -4.58
CA GLN A 37 4.38 -12.94 -4.24
C GLN A 37 4.55 -13.66 -2.89
N ASP A 38 5.80 -13.95 -2.49
CA ASP A 38 6.14 -14.53 -1.19
C ASP A 38 5.81 -13.60 -0.02
N ALA A 39 6.08 -12.30 -0.16
CA ALA A 39 5.73 -11.27 0.81
C ALA A 39 4.22 -10.98 0.81
N ALA A 40 3.57 -11.04 -0.36
CA ALA A 40 2.16 -10.72 -0.53
C ALA A 40 1.24 -11.54 0.41
N ALA A 41 1.51 -12.83 0.60
CA ALA A 41 0.73 -13.69 1.49
C ALA A 41 0.70 -13.21 2.96
N TYR A 42 1.82 -12.66 3.45
CA TYR A 42 1.89 -12.12 4.81
C TYR A 42 1.21 -10.75 4.90
N VAL A 43 1.40 -9.92 3.88
CA VAL A 43 0.81 -8.58 3.80
C VAL A 43 -0.72 -8.66 3.70
N ALA A 44 -1.23 -9.63 2.93
CA ALA A 44 -2.65 -9.92 2.82
C ALA A 44 -3.31 -10.27 4.17
N ARG A 45 -2.54 -10.79 5.14
CA ARG A 45 -3.00 -11.07 6.51
C ARG A 45 -2.81 -9.89 7.46
N GLY A 46 -2.52 -8.69 6.95
CA GLY A 46 -2.38 -7.46 7.75
C GLY A 46 -0.95 -7.13 8.22
N ARG A 47 0.06 -7.92 7.83
CA ARG A 47 1.45 -7.64 8.22
C ARG A 47 2.01 -6.44 7.45
N SER A 48 2.85 -5.65 8.11
CA SER A 48 3.47 -4.46 7.50
C SER A 48 4.47 -4.84 6.39
N VAL A 49 4.63 -3.94 5.42
CA VAL A 49 5.62 -4.09 4.34
C VAL A 49 6.94 -3.46 4.78
N PHE A 50 8.06 -4.15 4.51
CA PHE A 50 9.43 -3.66 4.77
C PHE A 50 10.10 -3.29 3.45
N CYS A 51 10.98 -2.27 3.45
CA CYS A 51 11.61 -1.75 2.24
C CYS A 51 12.36 -2.83 1.44
N LYS A 52 13.02 -3.78 2.13
CA LYS A 52 13.70 -4.92 1.49
C LYS A 52 12.82 -5.83 0.63
N HIS A 53 11.49 -5.74 0.77
CA HIS A 53 10.52 -6.52 -0.01
C HIS A 53 9.74 -5.65 -1.00
N VAL A 54 10.13 -4.39 -1.22
CA VAL A 54 9.47 -3.54 -2.22
C VAL A 54 10.22 -3.67 -3.53
N LEU A 55 9.51 -4.12 -4.58
CA LEU A 55 10.06 -4.23 -5.93
C LEU A 55 9.97 -2.91 -6.68
N GLU A 56 8.83 -2.23 -6.53
CA GLU A 56 8.52 -0.97 -7.18
C GLU A 56 7.59 -0.16 -6.26
N ALA A 57 7.71 1.16 -6.27
CA ALA A 57 6.75 2.05 -5.63
C ALA A 57 6.57 3.30 -6.48
N ASP A 58 5.38 3.92 -6.44
CA ASP A 58 5.16 5.23 -7.05
C ASP A 58 6.14 6.26 -6.44
N PRO A 59 7.03 6.87 -7.25
CA PRO A 59 8.03 7.80 -6.74
C PRO A 59 7.41 9.06 -6.12
N GLU A 60 6.16 9.38 -6.46
CA GLU A 60 5.44 10.54 -5.93
C GLU A 60 4.86 10.29 -4.54
N ILE A 61 4.88 9.05 -4.03
CA ILE A 61 4.40 8.73 -2.67
C ILE A 61 5.23 9.47 -1.64
N ARG A 62 4.54 10.19 -0.75
CA ARG A 62 5.13 10.88 0.40
C ARG A 62 4.86 10.13 1.71
N PRO A 63 5.76 10.26 2.70
CA PRO A 63 5.52 9.73 4.03
C PRO A 63 4.19 10.20 4.60
N GLY A 64 3.40 9.26 5.10
CA GLY A 64 2.12 9.53 5.73
C GLY A 64 0.90 9.43 4.81
N GLU A 65 1.08 9.32 3.49
CA GLU A 65 -0.01 9.12 2.53
C GLU A 65 -0.59 7.70 2.59
N GLU A 66 -1.82 7.55 2.09
CA GLU A 66 -2.46 6.24 1.95
C GLU A 66 -2.06 5.61 0.63
N VAL A 67 -1.64 4.34 0.69
CA VAL A 67 -1.06 3.60 -0.42
C VAL A 67 -1.76 2.26 -0.62
N LEU A 68 -1.65 1.76 -1.85
CA LEU A 68 -2.24 0.52 -2.32
C LEU A 68 -1.11 -0.49 -2.48
N VAL A 69 -1.09 -1.54 -1.66
CA VAL A 69 -0.09 -2.59 -1.81
C VAL A 69 -0.62 -3.61 -2.80
N VAL A 70 0.17 -3.90 -3.83
CA VAL A 70 -0.18 -4.84 -4.90
C VAL A 70 0.90 -5.92 -5.06
N ASP A 71 0.53 -7.06 -5.62
CA ASP A 71 1.49 -8.07 -6.05
C ASP A 71 2.08 -7.76 -7.43
N GLU A 72 2.96 -8.61 -7.92
CA GLU A 72 3.63 -8.50 -9.23
C GLU A 72 2.64 -8.48 -10.40
N GLU A 73 1.46 -9.08 -10.24
CA GLU A 73 0.39 -9.05 -11.24
C GLU A 73 -0.52 -7.80 -11.11
N GLY A 74 -0.21 -6.89 -10.19
CA GLY A 74 -0.97 -5.67 -9.94
C GLY A 74 -2.28 -5.90 -9.17
N ARG A 75 -2.48 -7.08 -8.57
CA ARG A 75 -3.66 -7.40 -7.78
C ARG A 75 -3.53 -6.80 -6.38
N LEU A 76 -4.63 -6.27 -5.85
CA LEU A 76 -4.64 -5.66 -4.52
C LEU A 76 -4.35 -6.70 -3.44
N VAL A 77 -3.38 -6.41 -2.58
CA VAL A 77 -2.98 -7.24 -1.44
C VAL A 77 -3.40 -6.59 -0.12
N ALA A 78 -3.22 -5.28 0.00
CA ALA A 78 -3.57 -4.54 1.21
C ALA A 78 -3.71 -3.04 0.96
N VAL A 79 -4.31 -2.35 1.93
CA VAL A 79 -4.27 -0.88 2.06
C VAL A 79 -3.47 -0.49 3.29
N GLY A 80 -2.72 0.60 3.19
CA GLY A 80 -1.86 1.03 4.29
C GLY A 80 -1.42 2.48 4.19
N ARG A 81 -0.59 2.87 5.16
CA ARG A 81 0.03 4.20 5.22
C ARG A 81 1.52 4.10 4.93
N ALA A 82 2.02 4.92 4.00
CA ALA A 82 3.43 5.05 3.72
C ALA A 82 4.18 5.58 4.95
N VAL A 83 5.33 4.97 5.24
CA VAL A 83 6.20 5.37 6.36
C VAL A 83 7.40 6.18 5.87
N VAL A 84 7.85 5.88 4.65
CA VAL A 84 8.92 6.58 3.92
C VAL A 84 8.40 6.94 2.52
N SER A 85 9.15 7.76 1.77
CA SER A 85 8.78 8.10 0.39
C SER A 85 8.89 6.89 -0.55
N GLY A 86 8.17 6.91 -1.67
CA GLY A 86 8.23 5.82 -2.66
C GLY A 86 9.65 5.55 -3.17
N VAL A 87 10.43 6.60 -3.41
CA VAL A 87 11.85 6.49 -3.78
C VAL A 87 12.66 5.77 -2.70
N GLU A 88 12.47 6.11 -1.43
CA GLU A 88 13.15 5.45 -0.32
C GLU A 88 12.71 4.01 -0.11
N MET A 89 11.45 3.66 -0.42
CA MET A 89 10.95 2.29 -0.29
C MET A 89 11.78 1.33 -1.15
N VAL A 90 12.14 1.76 -2.37
CA VAL A 90 12.92 0.95 -3.33
C VAL A 90 14.41 0.98 -3.01
N GLN A 91 14.95 2.12 -2.55
CA GLN A 91 16.40 2.27 -2.34
C GLN A 91 16.92 1.68 -1.02
N LYS A 92 16.08 1.58 0.02
CA LYS A 92 16.51 1.16 1.36
C LYS A 92 16.45 -0.35 1.56
N ALA A 93 17.54 -0.94 2.04
CA ALA A 93 17.59 -2.37 2.41
C ALA A 93 16.96 -2.70 3.78
N ALA A 94 16.54 -1.69 4.55
CA ALA A 94 16.01 -1.87 5.90
C ALA A 94 14.93 -0.83 6.23
N GLY A 95 14.10 -1.16 7.24
CA GLY A 95 13.01 -0.31 7.70
C GLY A 95 11.64 -0.71 7.15
N ARG A 96 10.60 -0.16 7.78
CA ARG A 96 9.20 -0.38 7.37
C ARG A 96 8.86 0.58 6.24
N ALA A 97 8.37 0.06 5.12
CA ALA A 97 7.89 0.85 3.99
C ALA A 97 6.43 1.29 4.19
N VAL A 98 5.56 0.34 4.55
CA VAL A 98 4.13 0.56 4.69
C VAL A 98 3.62 -0.02 6.00
N LYS A 99 2.93 0.80 6.79
CA LYS A 99 2.12 0.33 7.92
C LYS A 99 0.75 -0.08 7.37
N VAL A 100 0.53 -1.39 7.25
CA VAL A 100 -0.73 -1.94 6.75
C VAL A 100 -1.86 -1.67 7.73
N ARG A 101 -3.01 -1.26 7.18
CA ARG A 101 -4.24 -1.03 7.93
C ARG A 101 -5.21 -2.19 7.82
N ARG A 102 -5.29 -2.76 6.61
CA ARG A 102 -6.17 -3.90 6.31
C ARG A 102 -5.59 -4.68 5.14
N GLY A 103 -5.37 -5.97 5.35
CA GLY A 103 -5.07 -6.92 4.28
C GLY A 103 -6.34 -7.57 3.72
N VAL A 104 -6.27 -8.08 2.49
CA VAL A 104 -7.43 -8.72 1.82
C VAL A 104 -7.86 -10.05 2.45
N LEU A 105 -6.97 -10.72 3.19
CA LEU A 105 -7.21 -11.97 3.92
C LEU A 105 -7.34 -11.76 5.43
N GLU A 106 -7.34 -10.52 5.91
CA GLU A 106 -7.52 -10.24 7.34
C GLU A 106 -8.99 -10.42 7.71
N GLU A 107 -9.28 -11.31 8.66
CA GLU A 107 -10.62 -11.48 9.23
C GLU A 107 -11.02 -10.23 10.04
N LYS A 108 -12.32 -10.01 10.17
CA LYS A 108 -12.89 -8.76 10.69
C LYS A 108 -12.98 -8.76 12.21
#